data_AF-A0A914BI97-F1
#
_entry.id   AF-A0A914BI97-F1
#
_cell.length_a   1.000
_cell.length_b   1.000
_cell.length_c   1.000
_cell.angle_alpha   90.00
_cell.angle_beta   90.00
_cell.angle_gamma   90.00
#
_symmetry.space_group_name_H-M   'P 1'
#
loop_
_entity.id
_entity.type
_entity.pdbx_description
1 polymer ?
#
loop_
_entity_poly.entity_id
_entity_poly.type
_entity_poly.pdbx_seq_one_letter_code
_entity_poly.pdbx_strand_id
1 'polypeptide(L)'
;MSDTALPAEIMKLIEQSQEAKTHAHTRGKFRVGASLLTKDGKVFKGCNIHNASHSLSVCAERCAIFKAMSEGHREFKAIAVSRRVKQ
;
A
#
# COMPACT_ATOMS: atom_id res chain seq x y z
N MET A 1 -14.96 24.32 14.85
CA MET A 1 -14.89 23.29 13.80
C MET A 1 -14.02 22.18 14.36
N SER A 2 -14.59 21.01 14.57
CA SER A 2 -14.02 19.93 15.40
C SER A 2 -12.66 19.48 14.89
N ASP A 3 -11.70 19.52 15.80
CA ASP A 3 -10.36 18.98 15.69
C ASP A 3 -10.46 17.44 15.70
N THR A 4 -10.74 16.82 14.55
CA THR A 4 -10.75 15.36 14.42
C THR A 4 -9.48 14.90 13.74
N ALA A 5 -8.43 14.73 14.54
CA ALA A 5 -7.29 13.92 14.13
C ALA A 5 -7.78 12.54 13.67
N LEU A 6 -7.27 12.07 12.54
CA LEU A 6 -7.55 10.71 12.07
C LEU A 6 -7.14 9.69 13.14
N PRO A 7 -7.86 8.56 13.28
CA PRO A 7 -7.46 7.51 14.21
C PRO A 7 -6.00 7.10 14.00
N ALA A 8 -5.27 6.85 15.08
CA ALA A 8 -3.84 6.52 15.04
C ALA A 8 -3.51 5.35 14.09
N GLU A 9 -4.42 4.36 14.00
CA GLU A 9 -4.31 3.24 13.07
C GLU A 9 -4.33 3.69 11.61
N ILE A 10 -5.22 4.62 11.24
CA ILE A 10 -5.30 5.19 9.89
C ILE A 10 -4.05 6.00 9.57
N MET A 11 -3.55 6.79 10.52
CA MET A 11 -2.31 7.55 10.36
C MET A 11 -1.11 6.62 10.09
N LYS A 12 -1.00 5.52 10.84
CA LYS A 12 0.02 4.49 10.62
C LYS A 12 -0.07 3.86 9.23
N LEU A 13 -1.28 3.55 8.76
CA LEU A 13 -1.46 3.01 7.40
C LEU A 13 -1.03 4.01 6.33
N ILE A 14 -1.36 5.30 6.51
CA ILE A 14 -0.94 6.37 5.61
C ILE A 14 0.58 6.44 5.55
N GLU A 15 1.25 6.56 6.69
CA GLU A 15 2.72 6.64 6.77
C GLU A 15 3.39 5.43 6.10
N GLN A 16 2.94 4.21 6.43
CA GLN A 16 3.50 2.98 5.87
C GLN A 16 3.25 2.85 4.37
N SER A 17 2.11 3.34 3.85
CA SER A 17 1.86 3.38 2.40
C SER A 17 2.77 4.38 1.69
N GLN A 18 3.15 5.48 2.37
CA GLN A 18 4.09 6.47 1.84
C GLN A 18 5.51 5.95 1.85
N GLU A 19 5.91 5.21 2.87
CA GLU A 19 7.20 4.53 2.94
C GLU A 19 7.29 3.44 1.85
N ALA A 20 6.26 2.61 1.70
CA ALA A 20 6.26 1.46 0.78
C ALA A 20 6.60 1.84 -0.67
N LYS A 21 6.19 3.04 -1.14
CA LYS A 21 6.44 3.48 -2.52
C LYS A 21 7.93 3.72 -2.83
N THR A 22 8.81 3.84 -1.82
CA THR A 22 10.26 4.00 -2.04
C THR A 22 10.87 2.75 -2.69
N HIS A 23 10.23 1.58 -2.48
CA HIS A 23 10.63 0.29 -3.02
C HIS A 23 10.03 -0.03 -4.40
N ALA A 24 9.21 0.86 -4.97
CA ALA A 24 8.56 0.62 -6.25
C ALA A 24 9.57 0.41 -7.38
N HIS A 25 9.44 -0.70 -8.12
CA HIS A 25 10.18 -0.96 -9.34
C HIS A 25 9.37 -0.46 -10.53
N THR A 26 9.77 0.65 -11.15
CA THR A 26 8.98 1.31 -12.20
C THR A 26 9.86 1.85 -13.32
N ARG A 27 9.36 1.76 -14.57
CA ARG A 27 9.98 2.35 -15.77
C ARG A 27 9.62 3.84 -15.95
N GLY A 28 9.05 4.49 -14.93
CA GLY A 28 8.66 5.90 -14.95
C GLY A 28 8.67 6.55 -13.56
N LYS A 29 8.10 7.76 -13.45
CA LYS A 29 8.04 8.51 -12.17
C LYS A 29 6.83 8.16 -11.31
N PHE A 30 5.97 7.27 -11.76
CA PHE A 30 4.73 6.90 -11.07
C PHE A 30 4.99 5.79 -10.04
N ARG A 31 5.35 6.21 -8.83
CA ARG A 31 5.53 5.32 -7.67
C ARG A 31 4.29 5.36 -6.78
N VAL A 32 3.72 4.18 -6.54
CA VAL A 32 2.56 3.95 -5.68
C VAL A 32 2.96 2.98 -4.58
N GLY A 33 2.54 3.27 -3.36
CA GLY A 33 2.69 2.39 -2.21
C GLY A 33 1.34 2.13 -1.58
N ALA A 34 1.19 0.96 -0.99
CA ALA A 34 -0.01 0.54 -0.28
C ALA A 34 0.36 -0.10 1.06
N SER A 35 -0.52 0.04 2.04
CA SER A 35 -0.42 -0.57 3.35
C SER A 35 -1.77 -1.17 3.73
N LEU A 36 -1.82 -2.49 3.96
CA LEU A 36 -3.03 -3.27 4.20
C LEU A 36 -3.08 -3.73 5.65
N LEU A 37 -4.15 -3.40 6.36
CA LEU A 37 -4.44 -3.86 7.71
C LEU A 37 -5.32 -5.12 7.67
N THR A 38 -4.87 -6.18 8.32
CA THR A 38 -5.63 -7.41 8.50
C THR A 38 -6.55 -7.33 9.73
N LYS A 39 -7.56 -8.22 9.83
CA LYS A 39 -8.45 -8.25 11.01
C LYS A 39 -7.71 -8.50 12.32
N ASP A 40 -6.66 -9.30 12.31
CA ASP A 40 -5.79 -9.59 13.45
C ASP A 40 -4.74 -8.49 13.73
N GLY A 41 -4.79 -7.36 13.02
CA GLY A 41 -4.01 -6.16 13.34
C GLY A 41 -2.62 -6.11 12.73
N LYS A 42 -2.26 -7.08 11.87
CA LYS A 42 -0.99 -7.07 11.14
C LYS A 42 -1.09 -6.15 9.92
N VAL A 43 0.05 -5.54 9.56
CA VAL A 43 0.11 -4.62 8.42
C VAL A 43 1.08 -5.11 7.35
N PHE A 44 0.59 -5.11 6.11
CA PHE A 44 1.32 -5.58 4.93
C PHE A 44 1.55 -4.44 3.94
N LYS A 45 2.83 -4.17 3.65
CA LYS A 45 3.25 -3.16 2.68
C LYS A 45 3.38 -3.74 1.27
N GLY A 46 2.94 -2.98 0.28
CA GLY A 46 3.09 -3.26 -1.15
C GLY A 46 3.46 -2.02 -1.95
N CYS A 47 4.09 -2.21 -3.11
CA CYS A 47 4.42 -1.14 -4.05
C CYS A 47 4.20 -1.64 -5.49
N ASN A 48 4.03 -0.71 -6.44
CA ASN A 48 3.83 -1.11 -7.82
C ASN A 48 5.12 -1.68 -8.44
N ILE A 49 4.95 -2.75 -9.22
CA ILE A 49 6.02 -3.44 -9.95
C ILE A 49 5.67 -3.37 -11.42
N HIS A 50 6.49 -2.67 -12.19
CA HIS A 50 6.33 -2.57 -13.63
C HIS A 50 7.10 -3.69 -14.32
N ASN A 51 6.47 -4.30 -15.32
CA ASN A 51 7.11 -5.28 -16.19
C ASN A 51 7.15 -4.76 -17.62
N ALA A 52 8.11 -5.23 -18.41
CA ALA A 52 8.18 -4.91 -19.84
C ALA A 52 6.93 -5.33 -20.61
N SER A 53 6.35 -6.47 -20.25
CA SER A 53 5.00 -6.85 -20.67
C SER A 53 3.99 -6.22 -19.71
N HIS A 54 3.21 -5.26 -20.20
CA HIS A 54 2.31 -4.47 -19.36
C HIS A 54 1.28 -5.32 -18.59
N SER A 55 0.82 -6.43 -19.16
CA SER A 55 -0.12 -7.36 -18.52
C SER A 55 0.45 -8.03 -17.25
N LEU A 56 1.77 -8.13 -17.15
CA LEU A 56 2.47 -8.70 -15.99
C LEU A 56 2.77 -7.66 -14.89
N SER A 57 2.43 -6.39 -15.11
CA SER A 57 2.64 -5.36 -14.10
C SER A 57 1.68 -5.56 -12.92
N VAL A 58 2.15 -5.28 -11.70
CA VAL A 58 1.41 -5.47 -10.46
C VAL A 58 1.23 -4.12 -9.76
N CYS A 59 -0.01 -3.83 -9.35
CA CYS A 59 -0.33 -2.62 -8.60
C CYS A 59 0.11 -2.75 -7.13
N ALA A 60 0.28 -1.64 -6.42
CA ALA A 60 0.74 -1.66 -5.03
C ALA A 60 -0.20 -2.43 -4.10
N GLU A 61 -1.50 -2.28 -4.34
CA GLU A 61 -2.61 -2.91 -3.63
C GLU A 61 -2.56 -4.43 -3.80
N ARG A 62 -2.39 -4.89 -5.05
CA ARG A 62 -2.23 -6.33 -5.35
C ARG A 62 -1.01 -6.90 -4.64
N CYS A 63 0.13 -6.20 -4.66
CA CYS A 63 1.32 -6.64 -3.93
C CYS A 63 1.07 -6.76 -2.41
N ALA A 64 0.38 -5.79 -1.79
CA ALA A 64 0.07 -5.83 -0.35
C ALA A 64 -0.88 -6.99 -0.01
N ILE A 65 -1.95 -7.16 -0.79
CA ILE A 65 -2.95 -8.22 -0.62
C ILE A 65 -2.33 -9.61 -0.82
N PHE A 66 -1.56 -9.80 -1.91
CA PHE A 66 -0.95 -11.09 -2.20
C PHE A 66 0.08 -11.50 -1.14
N LYS A 67 0.83 -10.53 -0.60
CA LYS A 67 1.74 -10.80 0.53
C LYS A 67 0.98 -11.27 1.77
N ALA A 68 -0.09 -10.55 2.14
CA ALA A 68 -0.91 -10.94 3.28
C ALA A 68 -1.51 -12.35 3.11
N MET A 69 -2.04 -12.63 1.91
CA MET A 69 -2.59 -13.95 1.57
C MET A 69 -1.53 -15.06 1.60
N SER A 70 -0.32 -14.80 1.09
CA SER A 70 0.77 -15.78 1.11
C SER A 70 1.25 -16.10 2.52
N GLU A 71 1.09 -15.16 3.46
CA GLU A 71 1.40 -15.35 4.88
C GLU A 71 0.19 -15.85 5.69
N GLY A 72 -0.91 -16.24 5.02
CA GLY A 72 -2.06 -16.88 5.65
C GLY A 72 -3.20 -15.93 6.08
N HIS A 73 -3.08 -14.62 5.86
CA HIS A 73 -4.11 -13.65 6.23
C HIS A 73 -5.13 -13.46 5.10
N ARG A 74 -6.41 -13.77 5.37
CA ARG A 74 -7.51 -13.68 4.39
C ARG A 74 -8.59 -12.68 4.74
N GLU A 75 -8.53 -12.09 5.93
CA GLU A 75 -9.51 -11.11 6.41
C GLU A 75 -8.86 -9.75 6.62
N PHE A 76 -9.44 -8.71 6.03
CA PHE A 76 -8.88 -7.36 5.99
C PHE A 76 -9.82 -6.33 6.59
N LYS A 77 -9.25 -5.31 7.23
CA LYS A 77 -9.99 -4.18 7.83
C LYS A 77 -9.95 -2.94 6.95
N ALA A 78 -8.76 -2.57 6.48
CA ALA A 78 -8.53 -1.33 5.76
C ALA A 78 -7.29 -1.41 4.88
N ILE A 79 -7.22 -0.57 3.85
CA ILE A 79 -6.01 -0.37 3.05
C ILE A 79 -5.81 1.13 2.81
N ALA A 80 -4.58 1.60 2.97
CA ALA A 80 -4.17 2.94 2.56
C ALA A 80 -3.32 2.85 1.29
N VAL A 81 -3.58 3.74 0.33
CA VAL A 81 -2.84 3.83 -0.93
C VAL A 81 -2.31 5.25 -1.06
N SER A 82 -1.01 5.38 -1.36
CA SER A 82 -0.38 6.68 -1.55
C SER A 82 0.37 6.77 -2.87
N ARG A 83 0.33 7.96 -3.44
CA ARG A 83 1.11 8.36 -4.60
C ARG A 83 1.70 9.74 -4.33
N ARG A 84 2.92 10.01 -4.80
CA ARG A 84 3.39 11.40 -4.91
C ARG A 84 2.72 12.06 -6.12
N VAL A 85 1.91 13.08 -5.87
CA VAL A 85 1.59 14.11 -6.87
C VAL A 85 2.71 15.13 -6.76
N LYS A 86 3.46 15.40 -7.84
CA LYS A 86 4.30 16.59 -7.85
C LYS A 86 3.36 17.80 -7.78
N GLN A 87 3.62 18.72 -6.86
CA GLN A 87 3.16 20.10 -6.98
C GLN A 87 3.82 20.72 -8.22
#